data_AF-A0A438E1R3-F1
#
_entry.id   AF-A0A438E1R3-F1
#
_cell.length_a   1.000
_cell.length_b   1.000
_cell.length_c   1.000
_cell.angle_alpha   90.00
_cell.angle_beta   90.00
_cell.angle_gamma   90.00
#
_symmetry.space_group_name_H-M   'P 1'
#
loop_
_entity.id
_entity.type
_entity.pdbx_description
1 polymer ?
#
loop_
_entity_poly.entity_id
_entity_poly.type
_entity_poly.pdbx_seq_one_letter_code
_entity_poly.pdbx_strand_id
1 'polypeptide(L)'
;MGSLMEEEVEKLRKEKRIVVAVDESEESMYALSWCLTNLVSDANKTKSTLILLYVKPPPPLYNSLDAAGEKFMFSLFFSLFNFRYITCGSFVSFSACTYCCVCIKKETLLELLENEAVWIRWTLYVWYLFANDVVGAMEKYGWDLVNSVMARAEAVYKNFSSIMSVEKKVGTGDAKDVICGAVEKLGADILVMGSHDYGFFKRALLGSVSDHCAKHVKCPVVVVKRPRD
;
A
#
# COMPACT_ATOMS: atom_id res chain seq x y z
N MET A 1 -37.77 -10.51 37.44
CA MET A 1 -37.80 -11.08 36.08
C MET A 1 -37.57 -10.03 34.98
N GLY A 2 -38.00 -8.77 35.15
CA GLY A 2 -37.79 -7.71 34.14
C GLY A 2 -36.35 -7.19 33.99
N SER A 3 -35.56 -7.15 35.08
CA SER A 3 -34.19 -6.61 35.06
C SER A 3 -33.16 -7.48 34.33
N LEU A 4 -33.35 -8.81 34.32
CA LEU A 4 -32.44 -9.74 33.65
C LEU A 4 -32.64 -9.74 32.12
N MET A 5 -33.86 -9.44 31.64
CA MET A 5 -34.10 -9.29 30.19
C MET A 5 -33.65 -7.93 29.65
N GLU A 6 -33.71 -6.86 30.44
CA GLU A 6 -33.17 -5.55 30.01
C GLU A 6 -31.64 -5.56 29.92
N GLU A 7 -30.94 -6.27 30.81
CA GLU A 7 -29.47 -6.47 30.70
C GLU A 7 -29.06 -7.31 29.49
N GLU A 8 -29.81 -8.36 29.12
CA GLU A 8 -29.54 -9.16 27.92
C GLU A 8 -29.86 -8.39 26.61
N VAL A 9 -30.91 -7.57 26.60
CA VAL A 9 -31.27 -6.72 25.45
C VAL A 9 -30.26 -5.60 25.23
N GLU A 10 -29.69 -5.01 26.28
CA GLU A 10 -28.62 -4.02 26.17
C GLU A 10 -27.28 -4.67 25.75
N LYS A 11 -27.03 -5.92 26.17
CA LYS A 11 -25.90 -6.76 25.70
C LYS A 11 -26.01 -7.18 24.23
N LEU A 12 -27.23 -7.16 23.67
CA LEU A 12 -27.55 -7.45 22.27
C LEU A 12 -27.52 -6.22 21.35
N ARG A 13 -27.43 -5.00 21.90
CA ARG A 13 -27.11 -3.80 21.11
C ARG A 13 -25.63 -3.74 20.78
N LYS A 14 -25.16 -4.73 20.02
CA LYS A 14 -23.81 -4.71 19.48
C LYS A 14 -23.73 -3.54 18.48
N GLU A 15 -22.83 -2.60 18.74
CA GLU A 15 -22.53 -1.51 17.83
C GLU A 15 -22.24 -2.09 16.44
N LYS A 16 -23.00 -1.63 15.44
CA LYS A 16 -22.92 -2.18 14.09
C LYS A 16 -21.60 -1.77 13.47
N ARG A 17 -20.78 -2.73 13.06
CA ARG A 17 -19.47 -2.53 12.44
C ARG A 17 -19.58 -2.72 10.95
N ILE A 18 -19.45 -1.62 10.21
CA ILE A 18 -19.51 -1.61 8.76
C ILE A 18 -18.09 -1.41 8.24
N VAL A 19 -17.54 -2.40 7.56
CA VAL A 19 -16.23 -2.28 6.90
C VAL A 19 -16.47 -1.86 5.46
N VAL A 20 -15.76 -0.83 5.00
CA VAL A 20 -15.75 -0.41 3.60
C VAL A 20 -14.33 -0.54 3.08
N ALA A 21 -14.15 -1.40 2.07
CA ALA A 21 -12.88 -1.51 1.37
C ALA A 21 -12.78 -0.38 0.33
N VAL A 22 -11.76 0.46 0.49
CA VAL A 22 -11.49 1.60 -0.40
C VAL A 22 -10.16 1.40 -1.12
N ASP A 23 -10.10 1.88 -2.36
CA ASP A 23 -8.90 1.90 -3.20
C ASP A 23 -8.84 3.24 -3.96
N GLU A 24 -8.00 3.34 -4.98
CA GLU A 24 -7.90 4.56 -5.82
C GLU A 24 -9.06 4.74 -6.81
N SER A 25 -9.88 3.71 -7.01
CA SER A 25 -10.95 3.69 -8.01
C SER A 25 -12.11 4.62 -7.65
N GLU A 26 -12.81 5.04 -8.68
CA GLU A 26 -14.03 5.80 -8.54
C GLU A 26 -15.20 4.95 -8.02
N GLU A 27 -15.18 3.65 -8.34
CA GLU A 27 -16.16 2.67 -7.91
C GLU A 27 -16.14 2.45 -6.40
N SER A 28 -14.97 2.43 -5.78
CA SER A 28 -14.84 2.30 -4.32
C SER A 28 -15.29 3.56 -3.58
N MET A 29 -14.97 4.75 -4.11
CA MET A 29 -15.45 6.02 -3.57
C MET A 29 -16.98 6.14 -3.66
N TYR A 30 -17.56 5.70 -4.80
CA TYR A 30 -19.00 5.61 -4.95
C TYR A 30 -19.61 4.60 -3.95
N ALA A 31 -18.98 3.44 -3.75
CA ALA A 31 -19.42 2.44 -2.76
C ALA A 31 -19.43 3.02 -1.33
N LEU A 32 -18.43 3.82 -0.97
CA LEU A 32 -18.39 4.54 0.30
C LEU A 32 -19.56 5.53 0.42
N SER A 33 -19.80 6.36 -0.60
CA SER A 33 -20.92 7.29 -0.60
C SER A 33 -22.27 6.56 -0.48
N TRP A 34 -22.45 5.48 -1.25
CA TRP A 34 -23.64 4.64 -1.20
C TRP A 34 -23.84 4.03 0.19
N CYS A 35 -22.77 3.53 0.82
CA CYS A 35 -22.80 2.99 2.18
C CYS A 35 -23.31 4.01 3.19
N LEU A 36 -22.81 5.25 3.14
CA LEU A 36 -23.24 6.32 4.05
C LEU A 36 -24.72 6.65 3.88
N THR A 37 -25.18 6.77 2.64
CA THR A 37 -26.58 7.11 2.33
C THR A 37 -27.55 5.99 2.66
N ASN A 38 -27.18 4.72 2.49
CA ASN A 38 -28.12 3.60 2.63
C ASN A 38 -28.01 2.85 3.96
N LEU A 39 -26.80 2.70 4.51
CA LEU A 39 -26.57 1.90 5.71
C LEU A 39 -26.43 2.77 6.97
N VAL A 40 -25.84 3.95 6.85
CA VAL A 40 -25.61 4.84 8.01
C VAL A 40 -26.80 5.77 8.24
N SER A 41 -27.50 6.21 7.19
CA SER A 41 -28.70 7.05 7.37
C SER A 41 -29.86 6.29 8.05
N ASP A 42 -29.90 4.96 7.91
CA ASP A 42 -30.83 4.09 8.65
C ASP A 42 -30.37 3.86 10.11
N ALA A 43 -29.09 4.09 10.41
CA ALA A 43 -28.48 3.91 11.71
C ALA A 43 -28.77 5.03 12.73
N ASN A 44 -29.59 6.03 12.41
CA ASN A 44 -30.09 7.00 13.40
C ASN A 44 -30.83 6.34 14.59
N LYS A 45 -31.10 5.03 14.55
CA LYS A 45 -31.64 4.21 15.65
C LYS A 45 -30.58 3.40 16.43
N THR A 46 -29.36 3.21 15.92
CA THR A 46 -28.32 2.34 16.51
C THR A 46 -26.92 2.89 16.27
N LYS A 47 -26.11 2.99 17.33
CA LYS A 47 -24.70 3.38 17.24
C LYS A 47 -23.97 2.50 16.22
N SER A 48 -23.30 3.12 15.24
CA SER A 48 -22.56 2.42 14.17
C SER A 48 -21.12 2.93 14.08
N THR A 49 -20.19 1.99 13.90
CA THR A 49 -18.79 2.27 13.57
C THR A 49 -18.54 1.94 12.10
N LEU A 50 -18.03 2.91 11.35
CA LEU A 50 -17.50 2.71 10.01
C LEU A 50 -16.01 2.48 10.08
N ILE A 51 -15.56 1.40 9.47
CA ILE A 51 -14.15 1.07 9.38
C ILE A 51 -13.74 1.17 7.91
N LEU A 52 -12.97 2.20 7.60
CA LEU A 52 -12.34 2.37 6.29
C LEU A 52 -11.11 1.50 6.21
N LEU A 53 -11.14 0.52 5.31
CA LEU A 53 -10.05 -0.41 5.09
C LEU A 53 -9.40 -0.12 3.74
N TYR A 54 -8.13 0.27 3.76
CA TYR A 54 -7.30 0.33 2.56
C TYR A 54 -6.26 -0.79 2.61
N VAL A 55 -6.05 -1.49 1.50
CA VAL A 55 -4.95 -2.45 1.39
C VAL A 55 -3.84 -1.82 0.57
N LYS A 56 -2.72 -1.55 1.22
CA LYS A 56 -1.49 -1.16 0.56
C LYS A 56 -0.97 -2.38 -0.20
N PRO A 57 -0.87 -2.32 -1.55
CA PRO A 57 -0.24 -3.39 -2.28
C PRO A 57 1.20 -3.55 -1.77
N PRO A 58 1.74 -4.79 -1.75
CA PRO A 58 3.16 -4.95 -1.46
C PRO A 58 3.92 -4.05 -2.43
N PRO A 59 4.99 -3.36 -1.98
CA PRO A 59 5.84 -2.64 -2.90
C PRO A 59 6.17 -3.61 -4.04
N PRO A 60 6.13 -3.16 -5.31
CA PRO A 60 6.54 -4.00 -6.41
C PRO A 60 7.97 -4.40 -6.08
N LEU A 61 8.14 -5.61 -5.57
CA LEU A 61 9.42 -6.23 -5.51
C LEU A 61 9.79 -6.30 -6.98
N TYR A 62 10.64 -5.37 -7.42
CA TYR A 62 11.67 -5.78 -8.35
C TYR A 62 12.24 -7.00 -7.66
N ASN A 63 11.97 -8.19 -8.21
CA ASN A 63 12.48 -9.44 -7.68
C ASN A 63 13.99 -9.22 -7.55
N SER A 64 14.44 -8.86 -6.35
CA SER A 64 15.82 -8.65 -5.97
C SER A 64 16.56 -9.98 -5.86
N LEU A 65 16.01 -11.01 -6.49
CA LEU A 65 16.45 -12.40 -6.53
C LEU A 65 16.12 -13.10 -7.85
N ASP A 66 15.60 -12.42 -8.87
CA ASP A 66 15.76 -12.94 -10.22
C ASP A 66 17.09 -12.40 -10.72
N ALA A 67 18.02 -13.30 -11.06
CA ALA A 67 19.35 -12.96 -11.56
C ALA A 67 19.34 -11.94 -12.71
N ALA A 68 18.21 -11.67 -13.36
CA ALA A 68 18.03 -10.62 -14.37
C ALA A 68 17.99 -9.19 -13.79
N GLY A 69 17.41 -8.96 -12.61
CA GLY A 69 17.32 -7.64 -11.97
C GLY A 69 18.65 -7.20 -11.39
N GLU A 70 19.35 -8.11 -10.71
CA GLU A 70 20.75 -7.92 -10.33
C GLU A 70 21.63 -7.77 -11.56
N LYS A 71 21.48 -8.59 -12.61
CA LYS A 71 22.25 -8.41 -13.85
C LYS A 71 21.95 -7.10 -14.57
N PHE A 72 20.72 -6.58 -14.52
CA PHE A 72 20.38 -5.30 -15.14
C PHE A 72 20.97 -4.13 -14.34
N MET A 73 20.87 -4.17 -13.01
CA MET A 73 21.52 -3.19 -12.13
C MET A 73 23.04 -3.28 -12.22
N PHE A 74 23.64 -4.48 -12.18
CA PHE A 74 25.07 -4.71 -12.38
C PHE A 74 25.52 -4.30 -13.78
N SER A 75 24.74 -4.58 -14.83
CA SER A 75 25.05 -4.18 -16.20
C SER A 75 24.90 -2.67 -16.40
N LEU A 76 23.93 -2.03 -15.74
CA LEU A 76 23.78 -0.58 -15.74
C LEU A 76 24.91 0.06 -14.93
N PHE A 77 25.32 -0.55 -13.81
CA PHE A 77 26.49 -0.14 -13.04
C PHE A 77 27.78 -0.29 -13.86
N PHE A 78 28.02 -1.44 -14.51
CA PHE A 78 29.18 -1.66 -15.39
C PHE A 78 29.15 -0.75 -16.64
N SER A 79 27.97 -0.47 -17.19
CA SER A 79 27.82 0.38 -18.39
C SER A 79 27.89 1.87 -18.07
N LEU A 80 27.42 2.31 -16.88
CA LEU A 80 27.55 3.68 -16.39
C LEU A 80 28.96 3.95 -15.85
N PHE A 81 29.61 2.94 -15.26
CA PHE A 81 31.03 2.94 -14.93
C PHE A 81 31.88 2.47 -16.10
N ASN A 82 31.70 3.07 -17.29
CA ASN A 82 32.85 3.31 -18.15
C ASN A 82 33.69 4.36 -17.43
N PHE A 83 34.62 3.91 -16.56
CA PHE A 83 35.48 4.79 -15.78
C PHE A 83 36.24 5.76 -16.69
N ARG A 84 35.67 6.96 -16.87
CA ARG A 84 36.38 8.10 -17.42
C ARG A 84 36.91 8.87 -16.21
N TYR A 85 38.04 8.40 -15.69
CA TYR A 85 38.72 9.05 -14.58
C TYR A 85 39.46 10.29 -15.10
N ILE A 86 39.38 11.38 -14.34
CA ILE A 86 40.17 12.58 -14.60
C ILE A 86 41.26 12.60 -13.54
N THR A 87 42.52 12.52 -13.96
CA THR A 87 43.67 12.69 -13.06
C THR A 87 43.97 14.17 -12.91
N CYS A 88 43.99 14.68 -11.69
CA CYS A 88 44.44 16.03 -11.38
C CYS A 88 45.50 15.94 -10.27
N GLY A 89 46.79 16.07 -10.64
CA GLY A 89 47.90 15.93 -9.70
C GLY A 89 47.92 14.56 -8.98
N SER A 90 47.94 14.59 -7.65
CA SER A 90 47.96 13.40 -6.77
C SER A 90 46.57 12.81 -6.49
N PHE A 91 45.53 13.24 -7.19
CA PHE A 91 44.16 12.78 -6.99
C PHE A 91 43.56 12.20 -8.27
N VAL A 92 42.76 11.14 -8.12
CA VAL A 92 41.94 10.57 -9.17
C VAL A 92 40.49 10.86 -8.80
N SER A 93 39.78 11.54 -9.69
CA SER A 93 38.37 11.81 -9.51
C SER A 93 37.56 10.82 -10.33
N PHE A 94 36.64 10.15 -9.64
CA PHE A 94 35.71 9.22 -10.25
C PHE A 94 34.34 9.88 -10.35
N SER A 95 33.88 10.10 -11.58
CA SER A 95 32.52 10.55 -11.87
C SER A 95 31.64 9.32 -12.08
N ALA A 96 30.90 8.94 -11.03
CA ALA A 96 29.98 7.80 -11.06
C ALA A 96 28.55 8.20 -11.45
N CYS A 97 28.21 9.48 -11.32
CA CYS A 97 26.89 10.03 -11.60
C CYS A 97 27.00 11.56 -11.63
N THR A 98 26.09 12.26 -12.32
CA THR A 98 26.05 13.72 -12.51
C THR A 98 26.06 14.54 -11.19
N TYR A 99 25.97 13.89 -10.02
CA TYR A 99 25.84 14.51 -8.71
C TYR A 99 26.83 14.04 -7.62
N CYS A 100 27.83 13.19 -7.93
CA CYS A 100 28.83 12.83 -6.91
C CYS A 100 30.22 12.60 -7.52
N CYS A 101 31.18 13.48 -7.17
CA CYS A 101 32.61 13.28 -7.41
C CYS A 101 33.23 12.68 -6.15
N VAL A 102 33.79 11.47 -6.26
CA VAL A 102 34.64 10.88 -5.21
C VAL A 102 36.09 11.09 -5.60
N CYS A 103 36.85 11.84 -4.78
CA CYS A 103 38.27 12.10 -4.98
C CYS A 103 39.11 11.15 -4.12
N ILE A 104 39.94 10.33 -4.77
CA ILE A 104 40.83 9.37 -4.09
C ILE A 104 42.29 9.76 -4.34
N LYS A 105 43.14 9.70 -3.30
CA LYS A 105 44.58 9.89 -3.46
C LYS A 105 45.17 8.79 -4.35
N LYS A 106 46.06 9.17 -5.26
CA LYS A 106 46.63 8.30 -6.30
C LYS A 106 47.39 7.09 -5.73
N GLU A 107 48.05 7.25 -4.59
CA GLU A 107 48.74 6.17 -3.87
C GLU A 107 47.77 5.11 -3.33
N THR A 108 46.60 5.53 -2.82
CA THR A 108 45.54 4.63 -2.32
C THR A 108 44.84 3.88 -3.45
N LEU A 109 44.84 4.44 -4.67
CA LEU A 109 44.17 3.86 -5.83
C LEU A 109 44.85 2.58 -6.34
N LEU A 110 46.18 2.51 -6.21
CA LEU A 110 46.96 1.35 -6.65
C LEU A 110 46.76 0.16 -5.71
N GLU A 111 46.68 0.38 -4.40
CA GLU A 111 46.33 -0.68 -3.43
C GLU A 111 44.89 -1.20 -3.60
N LEU A 112 43.97 -0.34 -4.06
CA LEU A 112 42.58 -0.71 -4.32
C LEU A 112 42.42 -1.57 -5.58
N LEU A 113 43.33 -1.45 -6.57
CA LEU A 113 43.24 -2.17 -7.84
C LEU A 113 43.85 -3.58 -7.81
N GLU A 114 44.74 -3.87 -6.87
CA GLU A 114 45.44 -5.17 -6.81
C GLU A 114 44.73 -6.23 -5.95
N ASN A 115 43.66 -5.88 -5.22
CA ASN A 115 42.99 -6.79 -4.29
C ASN A 115 41.50 -6.94 -4.58
N GLU A 116 41.11 -8.08 -5.18
CA GLU A 116 39.72 -8.40 -5.53
C GLU A 116 38.75 -8.29 -4.34
N ALA A 117 39.20 -8.63 -3.13
CA ALA A 117 38.37 -8.57 -1.93
C ALA A 117 37.98 -7.12 -1.56
N VAL A 118 38.84 -6.15 -1.89
CA VAL A 118 38.60 -4.74 -1.61
C VAL A 118 37.60 -4.14 -2.61
N TRP A 119 37.68 -4.55 -3.87
CA TRP A 119 36.68 -4.20 -4.90
C TRP A 119 35.29 -4.70 -4.55
N ILE A 120 35.16 -5.97 -4.17
CA ILE A 120 33.87 -6.56 -3.78
C ILE A 120 33.25 -5.79 -2.61
N ARG A 121 34.07 -5.46 -1.60
CA ARG A 121 33.62 -4.72 -0.42
C ARG A 121 33.15 -3.31 -0.78
N TRP A 122 33.81 -2.63 -1.71
CA TRP A 122 33.40 -1.32 -2.20
C TRP A 122 32.12 -1.37 -3.02
N THR A 123 31.96 -2.35 -3.92
CA THR A 123 30.71 -2.52 -4.68
C THR A 123 29.53 -2.82 -3.78
N LEU A 124 29.71 -3.66 -2.75
CA LEU A 124 28.68 -3.95 -1.76
C LEU A 124 28.34 -2.72 -0.90
N TYR A 125 29.34 -1.91 -0.54
CA TYR A 125 29.12 -0.69 0.23
C TYR A 125 28.37 0.38 -0.57
N VAL A 126 28.75 0.59 -1.83
CA VAL A 126 28.05 1.54 -2.71
C VAL A 126 26.63 1.04 -3.03
N TRP A 127 26.46 -0.26 -3.28
CA TRP A 127 25.13 -0.86 -3.43
C TRP A 127 24.28 -0.70 -2.17
N TYR A 128 24.85 -0.94 -0.98
CA TYR A 128 24.16 -0.72 0.30
C TYR A 128 23.73 0.75 0.48
N LEU A 129 24.57 1.71 0.09
CA LEU A 129 24.22 3.14 0.14
C LEU A 129 23.04 3.47 -0.79
N PHE A 130 23.03 2.98 -2.03
CA PHE A 130 21.94 3.25 -2.98
C PHE A 130 20.67 2.43 -2.71
N ALA A 131 20.80 1.21 -2.20
CA ALA A 131 19.67 0.34 -1.91
C ALA A 131 18.77 0.93 -0.82
N ASN A 132 19.36 1.57 0.20
CA ASN A 132 18.60 2.22 1.27
C ASN A 132 17.75 3.40 0.76
N ASP A 133 18.29 4.22 -0.15
CA ASP A 133 17.55 5.35 -0.72
C ASP A 133 16.38 4.87 -1.59
N VAL A 134 16.58 3.81 -2.37
CA VAL A 134 15.52 3.22 -3.22
C VAL A 134 14.42 2.59 -2.36
N VAL A 135 14.78 1.85 -1.31
CA VAL A 135 13.82 1.26 -0.36
C VAL A 135 13.02 2.36 0.34
N GLY A 136 13.69 3.41 0.83
CA GLY A 136 13.03 4.55 1.46
C GLY A 136 12.09 5.30 0.51
N ALA A 137 12.47 5.47 -0.76
CA ALA A 137 11.61 6.08 -1.78
C ALA A 137 10.36 5.23 -2.09
N MET A 138 10.49 3.91 -2.17
CA MET A 138 9.37 2.99 -2.39
C MET A 138 8.41 2.96 -1.20
N GLU A 139 8.92 2.95 0.03
CA GLU A 139 8.11 3.04 1.22
C GLU A 139 7.29 4.33 1.24
N LYS A 140 7.95 5.46 0.93
CA LYS A 140 7.32 6.78 0.84
C LYS A 140 6.19 6.80 -0.19
N TYR A 141 6.44 6.33 -1.41
CA TYR A 141 5.43 6.28 -2.46
C TYR A 141 4.18 5.49 -2.02
N GLY A 142 4.40 4.34 -1.37
CA GLY A 142 3.31 3.53 -0.85
C GLY A 142 2.49 4.22 0.24
N TRP A 143 3.09 5.10 1.04
CA TRP A 143 2.38 5.91 2.03
C TRP A 143 1.68 7.13 1.42
N ASP A 144 2.25 7.74 0.39
CA ASP A 144 1.61 8.84 -0.34
C ASP A 144 0.28 8.37 -0.97
N LEU A 145 0.25 7.13 -1.44
CA LEU A 145 -0.97 6.50 -1.96
C LEU A 145 -2.04 6.30 -0.89
N VAL A 146 -1.65 5.73 0.26
CA VAL A 146 -2.53 5.57 1.43
C VAL A 146 -3.12 6.92 1.84
N ASN A 147 -2.27 7.94 1.93
CA ASN A 147 -2.69 9.29 2.34
C ASN A 147 -3.65 9.90 1.33
N SER A 148 -3.37 9.77 0.03
CA SER A 148 -4.24 10.25 -1.05
C SER A 148 -5.63 9.60 -0.98
N VAL A 149 -5.69 8.26 -0.88
CA VAL A 149 -6.97 7.53 -0.83
C VAL A 149 -7.74 7.85 0.46
N MET A 150 -7.06 7.88 1.61
CA MET A 150 -7.71 8.21 2.89
C MET A 150 -8.20 9.66 2.94
N ALA A 151 -7.49 10.60 2.33
CA ALA A 151 -7.94 11.99 2.23
C ALA A 151 -9.18 12.12 1.33
N ARG A 152 -9.23 11.39 0.21
CA ARG A 152 -10.43 11.32 -0.65
C ARG A 152 -11.62 10.73 0.09
N ALA A 153 -11.43 9.61 0.78
CA ALA A 153 -12.48 8.99 1.58
C ALA A 153 -12.98 9.93 2.70
N GLU A 154 -12.08 10.67 3.34
CA GLU A 154 -12.41 11.67 4.35
C GLU A 154 -13.29 12.80 3.82
N ALA A 155 -13.03 13.29 2.62
CA ALA A 155 -13.90 14.29 1.99
C ALA A 155 -15.35 13.78 1.81
N VAL A 156 -15.54 12.47 1.61
CA VAL A 156 -16.87 11.86 1.41
C VAL A 156 -17.65 11.76 2.72
N TYR A 157 -17.04 11.23 3.78
CA TYR A 157 -17.77 11.00 5.06
C TYR A 157 -17.79 12.21 5.99
N LYS A 158 -17.04 13.29 5.70
CA LYS A 158 -17.00 14.50 6.56
C LYS A 158 -18.39 15.06 6.88
N ASN A 159 -19.32 14.98 5.93
CA ASN A 159 -20.70 15.43 6.10
C ASN A 159 -21.54 14.54 7.04
N PHE A 160 -21.08 13.31 7.32
CA PHE A 160 -21.75 12.31 8.14
C PHE A 160 -21.02 12.07 9.49
N SER A 161 -19.92 12.77 9.75
CA SER A 161 -19.05 12.51 10.91
C SER A 161 -19.73 12.76 12.27
N SER A 162 -20.86 13.48 12.33
CA SER A 162 -21.59 13.76 13.57
C SER A 162 -22.45 12.59 14.06
N ILE A 163 -22.74 11.62 13.20
CA ILE A 163 -23.68 10.51 13.49
C ILE A 163 -23.01 9.14 13.62
N MET A 164 -21.69 9.05 13.41
CA MET A 164 -20.97 7.78 13.34
C MET A 164 -19.52 7.90 13.84
N SER A 165 -19.00 6.80 14.41
CA SER A 165 -17.55 6.67 14.66
C SER A 165 -16.86 6.20 13.39
N VAL A 166 -15.73 6.81 13.02
CA VAL A 166 -14.94 6.40 11.84
C VAL A 166 -13.55 5.95 12.29
N GLU A 167 -13.21 4.71 11.96
CA GLU A 167 -11.87 4.15 12.13
C GLU A 167 -11.20 3.97 10.77
N LYS A 168 -9.94 4.37 10.65
CA LYS A 168 -9.12 4.11 9.46
C LYS A 168 -8.18 2.93 9.75
N LYS A 169 -8.16 1.92 8.88
CA LYS A 169 -7.27 0.77 8.95
C LYS A 169 -6.54 0.61 7.62
N VAL A 170 -5.25 0.32 7.71
CA VAL A 170 -4.39 0.05 6.56
C VAL A 170 -3.81 -1.34 6.73
N GLY A 171 -4.07 -2.21 5.77
CA GLY A 171 -3.42 -3.52 5.66
C GLY A 171 -2.32 -3.49 4.60
N THR A 172 -1.42 -4.46 4.62
CA THR A 172 -0.37 -4.62 3.60
C THR A 172 -0.33 -6.08 3.16
N GLY A 173 -0.29 -6.32 1.84
CA GLY A 173 -0.26 -7.67 1.26
C GLY A 173 -1.26 -7.83 0.12
N ASP A 174 -1.63 -9.08 -0.18
CA ASP A 174 -2.67 -9.36 -1.17
C ASP A 174 -4.04 -8.88 -0.66
N ALA A 175 -4.77 -8.16 -1.50
CA ALA A 175 -6.04 -7.56 -1.13
C ALA A 175 -7.09 -8.59 -0.67
N LYS A 176 -7.12 -9.79 -1.27
CA LYS A 176 -8.11 -10.83 -0.94
C LYS A 176 -7.91 -11.34 0.48
N ASP A 177 -6.67 -11.70 0.81
CA ASP A 177 -6.32 -12.25 2.11
C ASP A 177 -6.44 -11.20 3.21
N VAL A 178 -5.93 -10.00 2.94
CA VAL A 178 -5.95 -8.90 3.91
C VAL A 178 -7.38 -8.48 4.23
N ILE A 179 -8.26 -8.35 3.23
CA ILE A 179 -9.66 -7.96 3.47
C ILE A 179 -10.40 -9.05 4.24
N CYS A 180 -10.28 -10.32 3.83
CA CYS A 180 -10.94 -11.43 4.53
C CYS A 180 -10.49 -11.51 6.00
N GLY A 181 -9.17 -11.45 6.24
CA GLY A 181 -8.62 -11.49 7.59
C GLY A 181 -8.99 -10.27 8.43
N ALA A 182 -8.99 -9.07 7.84
CA ALA A 182 -9.38 -7.85 8.54
C ALA A 182 -10.86 -7.89 8.94
N VAL A 183 -11.75 -8.30 8.05
CA VAL A 183 -13.19 -8.39 8.32
C VAL A 183 -13.49 -9.36 9.46
N GLU A 184 -12.85 -10.53 9.47
CA GLU A 184 -12.99 -11.51 10.55
C GLU A 184 -12.45 -10.95 11.87
N LYS A 185 -11.24 -10.38 11.86
CA LYS A 185 -10.59 -9.82 13.05
C LYS A 185 -11.38 -8.64 13.65
N LEU A 186 -11.97 -7.81 12.81
CA LEU A 186 -12.76 -6.66 13.24
C LEU A 186 -14.18 -7.06 13.67
N GLY A 187 -14.61 -8.29 13.35
CA GLY A 187 -15.97 -8.76 13.60
C GLY A 187 -16.99 -7.90 12.88
N ALA A 188 -16.78 -7.64 11.58
CA ALA A 188 -17.67 -6.80 10.80
C ALA A 188 -19.03 -7.44 10.59
N ASP A 189 -20.09 -6.66 10.71
CA ASP A 189 -21.46 -7.10 10.43
C ASP A 189 -21.78 -7.02 8.94
N ILE A 190 -21.13 -6.09 8.22
CA ILE A 190 -21.28 -5.90 6.77
C ILE A 190 -19.92 -5.48 6.19
N LEU A 191 -19.56 -6.06 5.05
CA LEU A 191 -18.48 -5.60 4.18
C LEU A 191 -19.06 -4.91 2.95
N VAL A 192 -18.62 -3.71 2.64
CA VAL A 192 -19.00 -2.97 1.43
C VAL A 192 -17.78 -2.79 0.53
N MET A 193 -17.98 -3.02 -0.77
CA MET A 193 -16.92 -2.95 -1.78
C MET A 193 -17.43 -2.35 -3.09
N GLY A 194 -16.52 -1.78 -3.86
CA GLY A 194 -16.76 -1.46 -5.27
C GLY A 194 -16.88 -2.71 -6.14
N SER A 195 -17.69 -2.63 -7.19
CA SER A 195 -17.89 -3.72 -8.16
C SER A 195 -16.69 -4.03 -9.05
N HIS A 196 -15.78 -3.09 -9.27
CA HIS A 196 -14.65 -3.23 -10.19
C HIS A 196 -13.35 -2.86 -9.48
N ASP A 197 -12.27 -3.47 -9.96
CA ASP A 197 -10.89 -3.19 -9.54
C ASP A 197 -10.24 -2.21 -10.53
N TYR A 198 -9.22 -1.50 -10.07
CA TYR A 198 -8.37 -0.63 -10.88
C TYR A 198 -7.59 -1.46 -11.92
N GLY A 199 -8.15 -1.70 -13.12
CA GLY A 199 -7.50 -2.52 -14.15
C GLY A 199 -8.26 -2.71 -15.48
N PHE A 200 -7.51 -3.15 -16.51
CA PHE A 200 -7.88 -3.27 -17.93
C PHE A 200 -9.11 -4.15 -18.27
N PHE A 201 -9.74 -4.79 -17.29
CA PHE A 201 -10.87 -5.70 -17.48
C PHE A 201 -12.22 -4.98 -17.47
N LYS A 202 -12.46 -4.10 -18.45
CA LYS A 202 -13.76 -3.41 -18.64
C LYS A 202 -14.95 -4.34 -18.99
N ARG A 203 -14.77 -5.66 -18.97
CA ARG A 203 -15.77 -6.67 -19.40
C ARG A 203 -16.19 -7.66 -18.31
N ALA A 204 -15.51 -7.72 -17.16
CA ALA A 204 -15.96 -8.56 -16.04
C ALA A 204 -17.07 -7.84 -15.27
N LEU A 205 -18.16 -8.53 -14.92
CA LEU A 205 -19.26 -7.94 -14.15
C LEU A 205 -18.91 -7.69 -12.67
N LEU A 206 -17.91 -8.41 -12.15
CA LEU A 206 -17.36 -8.33 -10.79
C LEU A 206 -15.82 -8.33 -10.85
N GLY A 207 -15.20 -7.52 -10.00
CA GLY A 207 -13.75 -7.48 -9.78
C GLY A 207 -13.22 -8.72 -9.08
N SER A 208 -11.92 -8.98 -9.23
CA SER A 208 -11.30 -10.19 -8.69
C SER A 208 -11.31 -10.25 -7.16
N VAL A 209 -11.18 -9.10 -6.50
CA VAL A 209 -11.17 -9.01 -5.04
C VAL A 209 -12.60 -9.07 -4.49
N SER A 210 -13.56 -8.39 -5.11
CA SER A 210 -14.97 -8.40 -4.65
C SER A 210 -15.64 -9.75 -4.84
N ASP A 211 -15.40 -10.45 -5.96
CA ASP A 211 -15.87 -11.82 -6.17
C ASP A 211 -15.26 -12.80 -5.15
N HIS A 212 -13.97 -12.65 -4.85
CA HIS A 212 -13.32 -13.47 -3.84
C HIS A 212 -13.90 -13.22 -2.45
N CYS A 213 -14.04 -11.96 -2.03
CA CYS A 213 -14.58 -11.61 -0.71
C CYS A 213 -16.03 -12.11 -0.55
N ALA A 214 -16.87 -11.95 -1.58
CA ALA A 214 -18.27 -12.41 -1.56
C ALA A 214 -18.42 -13.92 -1.32
N LYS A 215 -17.39 -14.72 -1.65
CA LYS A 215 -17.39 -16.18 -1.49
C LYS A 215 -16.78 -16.66 -0.16
N HIS A 216 -15.88 -15.89 0.43
CA HIS A 216 -15.06 -16.37 1.57
C HIS A 216 -15.31 -15.62 2.88
N VAL A 217 -15.85 -14.40 2.82
CA VAL A 217 -16.15 -13.60 4.00
C VAL A 217 -17.40 -14.14 4.69
N LYS A 218 -17.35 -14.25 6.02
CA LYS A 218 -18.46 -14.79 6.84
C LYS A 218 -19.65 -13.83 6.98
N CYS A 219 -19.42 -12.52 6.85
CA CYS A 219 -20.47 -11.52 6.94
C CYS A 219 -21.06 -11.16 5.57
N PRO A 220 -22.28 -10.61 5.51
CA PRO A 220 -22.86 -10.08 4.29
C PRO A 220 -21.93 -9.12 3.54
N VAL A 221 -21.72 -9.40 2.25
CA VAL A 221 -20.91 -8.56 1.35
C VAL A 221 -21.82 -7.80 0.40
N VAL A 222 -21.72 -6.47 0.41
CA VAL A 222 -22.43 -5.58 -0.49
C VAL A 222 -21.47 -5.08 -1.55
N VAL A 223 -21.68 -5.52 -2.78
CA VAL A 223 -20.91 -5.06 -3.93
C VAL A 223 -21.69 -3.97 -4.64
N VAL A 224 -21.19 -2.74 -4.57
CA VAL A 224 -21.85 -1.57 -5.13
C VAL A 224 -21.35 -1.33 -6.54
N LYS A 225 -22.29 -1.26 -7.47
CA LYS A 225 -22.02 -0.92 -8.87
C LYS A 225 -22.34 0.54 -9.10
N ARG A 226 -21.35 1.31 -9.57
CA ARG A 226 -21.58 2.67 -10.05
C ARG A 226 -22.41 2.59 -11.35
N PRO A 227 -23.52 3.34 -11.47
CA PRO A 227 -24.25 3.43 -12.73
C PRO A 227 -23.31 3.97 -13.81
N ARG A 228 -23.44 3.42 -15.03
CA ARG A 228 -22.72 3.95 -16.20
C ARG A 228 -23.53 5.12 -16.73
N ASP A 229 -22.88 6.28 -16.86
CA ASP A 229 -23.43 7.43 -17.59
C ASP A 229 -23.57 7.10 -19.09
#